data_AF-A0A7C5HYV4-F1
#
_entry.id   AF-A0A7C5HYV4-F1
#
_cell.length_a   1.000
_cell.length_b   1.000
_cell.length_c   1.000
_cell.angle_alpha   90.00
_cell.angle_beta   90.00
_cell.angle_gamma   90.00
#
_symmetry.space_group_name_H-M   'P 1'
#
loop_
_entity.id
_entity.type
_entity.pdbx_description
1 polymer ?
#
loop_
_entity_poly.entity_id
_entity_poly.type
_entity_poly.pdbx_seq_one_letter_code
_entity_poly.pdbx_strand_id
1 'polypeptide(L)'
;YYEMHAYNACKTALIMAERLRKLQAKWEKEGKDPVQFGIGIHTGSALVGNLGSEQIFDYTAIGDTINSGARIEPMNKIYETKNHIIISETTYEAVKDKVEARYLDIKTLRGKGKPLKLYELISLKEDLNVQKTIE
;
A
#
# COMPACT_ATOMS: atom_id res chain seq x y z
N TYR A 1 -13.65 6.12 -16.38
CA TYR A 1 -12.32 6.20 -15.74
C TYR A 1 -12.47 5.64 -14.34
N TYR A 2 -11.76 4.59 -13.96
CA TYR A 2 -11.99 3.91 -12.67
C TYR A 2 -11.53 4.81 -11.50
N GLU A 3 -12.48 5.48 -10.84
CA GLU A 3 -12.25 6.47 -9.76
C GLU A 3 -11.66 5.89 -8.46
N MET A 4 -11.32 4.60 -8.39
CA MET A 4 -11.01 3.92 -7.12
C MET A 4 -9.65 3.22 -7.06
N HIS A 5 -8.67 3.58 -7.90
CA HIS A 5 -7.35 2.91 -7.89
C HIS A 5 -6.65 2.94 -6.52
N ALA A 6 -6.59 4.10 -5.86
CA ALA A 6 -5.97 4.23 -4.54
C ALA A 6 -6.72 3.41 -3.47
N TYR A 7 -8.06 3.45 -3.50
CA TYR A 7 -8.90 2.67 -2.58
C TYR A 7 -8.71 1.17 -2.77
N ASN A 8 -8.73 0.68 -4.01
CA ASN A 8 -8.54 -0.72 -4.33
C ASN A 8 -7.13 -1.21 -3.95
N ALA A 9 -6.11 -0.38 -4.11
CA ALA A 9 -4.76 -0.68 -3.63
C ALA A 9 -4.72 -0.84 -2.11
N CYS A 10 -5.33 0.10 -1.36
CA CYS A 10 -5.41 0.04 0.10
C CYS A 10 -6.20 -1.19 0.59
N LYS A 11 -7.37 -1.45 -0.01
CA LYS A 11 -8.20 -2.63 0.28
C LYS A 11 -7.43 -3.92 0.02
N THR A 12 -6.74 -4.01 -1.11
CA THR A 12 -5.92 -5.18 -1.46
C THR A 12 -4.81 -5.40 -0.46
N ALA A 13 -4.10 -4.33 -0.05
CA ALA A 13 -3.04 -4.41 0.94
C ALA A 13 -3.53 -4.96 2.29
N LEU A 14 -4.69 -4.50 2.77
CA LEU A 14 -5.30 -5.00 4.00
C LEU A 14 -5.67 -6.49 3.90
N ILE A 15 -6.23 -6.91 2.76
CA ILE A 15 -6.54 -8.31 2.48
C ILE A 15 -5.28 -9.17 2.45
N MET A 16 -4.20 -8.67 1.83
CA MET A 16 -2.90 -9.35 1.79
C MET A 16 -2.32 -9.53 3.20
N ALA A 17 -2.36 -8.49 4.04
CA ALA A 17 -1.89 -8.56 5.42
C ALA A 17 -2.71 -9.56 6.27
N GLU A 18 -4.03 -9.59 6.11
CA GLU A 18 -4.88 -10.59 6.75
C GLU A 18 -4.55 -12.01 6.28
N ARG A 19 -4.37 -12.20 4.96
CA ARG A 19 -4.03 -13.50 4.41
C ARG A 19 -2.65 -13.99 4.88
N LEU A 20 -1.69 -13.08 4.99
CA LEU A 20 -0.37 -13.40 5.53
C LEU A 20 -0.47 -13.90 6.98
N ARG A 21 -1.23 -13.21 7.85
CA ARG A 21 -1.43 -13.66 9.24
C ARG A 21 -1.99 -15.08 9.32
N LYS A 22 -2.95 -15.42 8.45
CA LYS A 22 -3.51 -16.79 8.35
C LYS A 22 -2.45 -17.81 7.89
N LEU A 23 -1.58 -17.42 6.96
CA LEU A 23 -0.49 -18.29 6.48
C LEU A 23 0.60 -18.47 7.53
N GLN A 24 0.99 -17.41 8.24
CA GLN A 24 1.94 -17.47 9.34
C GLN A 24 1.47 -18.44 10.43
N ALA A 25 0.20 -18.33 10.87
CA ALA A 25 -0.36 -19.24 11.87
C ALA A 25 -0.43 -20.71 11.40
N LYS A 26 -0.56 -20.94 10.08
CA LYS A 26 -0.47 -22.30 9.50
C LYS A 26 0.97 -22.80 9.52
N TRP A 27 1.92 -21.98 9.06
CA TRP A 27 3.34 -22.34 8.95
C TRP A 27 4.00 -22.56 10.30
N GLU A 28 3.62 -21.79 11.32
CA GLU A 28 4.04 -21.99 12.70
C GLU A 28 3.68 -23.41 13.19
N LYS A 29 2.46 -23.87 12.92
CA LYS A 29 2.02 -25.25 13.25
C LYS A 29 2.75 -26.32 12.45
N GLU A 30 3.27 -25.97 11.28
CA GLU A 30 4.07 -26.85 10.43
C GLU A 30 5.58 -26.80 10.77
N GLY A 31 5.99 -26.00 11.77
CA GLY A 31 7.39 -25.83 12.15
C GLY A 31 8.24 -25.09 11.12
N LYS A 32 7.62 -24.24 10.29
CA LYS A 32 8.29 -23.45 9.25
C LYS A 32 8.62 -22.04 9.74
N ASP A 33 9.67 -21.47 9.16
CA ASP A 33 10.08 -20.09 9.47
C ASP A 33 9.01 -19.07 9.08
N PRO A 34 8.79 -18.04 9.91
CA PRO A 34 7.82 -17.00 9.61
C PRO A 34 8.31 -16.11 8.46
N VAL A 35 7.43 -15.86 7.49
CA VAL A 35 7.66 -14.89 6.41
C VAL A 35 6.98 -13.57 6.77
N GLN A 36 7.68 -12.46 6.59
CA GLN A 36 7.11 -11.11 6.73
C GLN A 36 7.37 -10.27 5.48
N PHE A 37 6.40 -9.46 5.08
CA PHE A 37 6.57 -8.45 4.03
C PHE A 37 6.08 -7.07 4.48
N GLY A 38 6.61 -6.02 3.87
CA GLY A 38 6.07 -4.67 3.93
C GLY A 38 5.29 -4.33 2.66
N ILE A 39 4.34 -3.40 2.78
CA ILE A 39 3.64 -2.80 1.64
C ILE A 39 3.84 -1.28 1.69
N GLY A 40 4.26 -0.70 0.58
CA GLY A 40 4.33 0.73 0.35
C GLY A 40 3.41 1.16 -0.80
N ILE A 41 2.50 2.11 -0.56
CA ILE A 41 1.55 2.58 -1.58
C ILE A 41 1.74 4.08 -1.84
N HIS A 42 2.00 4.43 -3.09
CA HIS A 42 2.12 5.81 -3.54
C HIS A 42 1.21 6.10 -4.73
N THR A 43 0.53 7.25 -4.68
CA THR A 43 -0.32 7.74 -5.76
C THR A 43 0.31 8.96 -6.41
N GLY A 44 0.39 8.96 -7.74
CA GLY A 44 0.96 10.04 -8.52
C GLY A 44 0.94 9.73 -10.02
N SER A 45 1.41 10.67 -10.83
CA SER A 45 1.46 10.51 -12.28
C SER A 45 2.56 9.53 -12.70
N ALA A 46 2.26 8.67 -13.67
CA ALA A 46 3.22 7.78 -14.29
C ALA A 46 2.94 7.69 -15.79
N LEU A 47 3.96 7.40 -16.59
CA LEU A 47 3.80 7.02 -17.98
C LEU A 47 3.56 5.52 -18.04
N VAL A 48 2.48 5.08 -18.68
CA VAL A 48 2.13 3.66 -18.82
C VAL A 48 2.06 3.31 -20.30
N GLY A 49 2.66 2.19 -20.70
CA GLY A 49 2.61 1.72 -22.07
C GLY A 49 3.38 0.44 -22.29
N ASN A 50 3.53 0.06 -23.55
CA ASN A 50 4.45 -1.00 -23.96
C ASN A 50 5.86 -0.40 -24.04
N LEU A 51 6.79 -0.87 -23.22
CA LEU A 51 8.18 -0.45 -23.25
C LEU A 51 9.10 -1.65 -23.43
N GLY A 52 10.14 -1.49 -24.24
CA GLY A 52 11.07 -2.57 -24.55
C GLY A 52 11.74 -2.42 -25.92
N SER A 53 12.56 -3.40 -26.27
CA SER A 53 13.13 -3.54 -27.62
C SER A 53 12.20 -4.37 -28.51
N GLU A 54 12.46 -4.40 -29.82
CA GLU A 54 11.67 -5.21 -30.77
C GLU A 54 11.51 -6.70 -30.37
N GLN A 55 12.41 -7.22 -29.53
CA GLN A 55 12.45 -8.63 -29.13
C GLN A 55 11.90 -8.88 -27.72
N ILE A 56 11.82 -7.86 -26.85
CA ILE A 56 11.33 -7.98 -25.47
C ILE A 56 10.52 -6.72 -25.16
N PHE A 57 9.21 -6.87 -25.01
CA PHE A 57 8.26 -5.79 -24.68
C PHE A 57 7.45 -6.15 -23.44
N ASP A 58 7.44 -5.25 -22.45
CA ASP A 58 6.60 -5.35 -21.26
C ASP A 58 5.61 -4.18 -21.21
N TYR A 59 4.35 -4.46 -20.85
CA TYR A 59 3.41 -3.41 -20.47
C TYR A 59 3.75 -2.96 -19.04
N THR A 60 4.32 -1.78 -18.91
CA THR A 60 4.86 -1.30 -17.63
C THR A 60 4.60 0.19 -17.41
N ALA A 61 4.78 0.62 -16.17
CA ALA A 61 4.68 2.00 -15.75
C ALA A 61 6.07 2.53 -15.37
N ILE A 62 6.44 3.71 -15.88
CA ILE A 62 7.69 4.39 -15.53
C ILE A 62 7.39 5.78 -15.01
N GLY A 63 8.13 6.17 -13.97
CA GLY A 63 8.09 7.51 -13.42
C GLY A 63 8.54 7.56 -11.97
N ASP A 64 8.76 8.78 -11.49
CA ASP A 64 9.14 9.05 -10.10
C ASP A 64 8.12 8.49 -9.09
N THR A 65 6.84 8.42 -9.48
CA THR A 65 5.77 7.80 -8.68
C THR A 65 6.06 6.34 -8.35
N ILE A 66 6.54 5.54 -9.32
CA ILE A 66 6.84 4.11 -9.15
C ILE A 66 8.00 3.93 -8.16
N ASN A 67 9.05 4.73 -8.33
CA ASN A 67 10.20 4.73 -7.44
C ASN A 67 9.84 5.14 -6.01
N SER A 68 8.83 6.01 -5.85
CA SER A 68 8.38 6.46 -4.53
C SER A 68 7.70 5.34 -3.76
N GLY A 69 6.83 4.55 -4.40
CA GLY A 69 6.22 3.37 -3.78
C GLY A 69 7.27 2.38 -3.29
N ALA A 70 8.25 2.06 -4.15
CA ALA A 70 9.36 1.16 -3.81
C ALA A 70 10.25 1.69 -2.66
N ARG A 71 10.32 3.00 -2.46
CA ARG A 71 11.07 3.61 -1.35
C ARG A 71 10.27 3.67 -0.05
N ILE A 72 8.94 3.63 -0.12
CA ILE A 72 8.07 3.59 1.06
C ILE A 72 8.07 2.19 1.67
N GLU A 73 8.08 1.12 0.87
CA GLU A 73 8.02 -0.25 1.39
C GLU A 73 9.08 -0.56 2.46
N PRO A 74 10.38 -0.24 2.27
CA PRO A 74 11.40 -0.55 3.26
C PRO A 74 11.22 0.22 4.57
N MET A 75 10.45 1.30 4.57
CA MET A 75 10.15 2.06 5.79
C MET A 75 9.34 1.23 6.79
N ASN A 76 8.67 0.15 6.36
CA ASN A 76 8.00 -0.80 7.24
C ASN A 76 8.96 -1.52 8.21
N LYS A 77 10.27 -1.52 7.93
CA LYS A 77 11.30 -2.04 8.85
C LYS A 77 11.69 -1.03 9.93
N ILE A 78 11.42 0.25 9.68
CA ILE A 78 11.76 1.36 10.58
C ILE A 78 10.55 1.70 11.46
N TYR A 79 9.36 1.74 10.87
CA TYR A 79 8.12 1.99 11.57
C TYR A 79 7.45 0.66 11.90
N GLU A 80 7.34 0.34 13.19
CA GLU A 80 6.58 -0.80 13.69
C GLU A 80 5.07 -0.54 13.55
N THR A 81 4.57 -0.77 12.34
CA THR A 81 3.14 -0.64 12.00
C THR A 81 2.43 -1.99 12.18
N LYS A 82 1.17 -1.96 12.61
CA LYS A 82 0.36 -3.15 12.94
C LYS A 82 0.21 -4.11 11.76
N ASN A 83 0.07 -3.57 10.55
CA ASN A 83 -0.17 -4.34 9.33
C ASN A 83 1.04 -4.36 8.38
N HIS A 84 2.15 -3.68 8.70
CA HIS A 84 3.26 -3.44 7.77
C HIS A 84 2.81 -2.80 6.45
N ILE A 85 1.89 -1.83 6.53
CA ILE A 85 1.39 -1.06 5.39
C ILE A 85 1.59 0.43 5.63
N ILE A 86 2.37 1.06 4.75
CA ILE A 86 2.58 2.51 4.75
C ILE A 86 2.10 3.09 3.43
N ILE A 87 1.36 4.20 3.53
CA ILE A 87 0.83 4.96 2.40
C ILE A 87 1.38 6.38 2.42
N SER A 88 1.59 6.96 1.23
CA SER A 88 1.97 8.37 1.11
C SER A 88 0.80 9.31 1.39
N GLU A 89 1.11 10.58 1.65
CA GLU A 89 0.11 11.67 1.73
C GLU A 89 -0.84 11.69 0.53
N THR A 90 -0.32 11.58 -0.69
CA THR A 90 -1.15 11.59 -1.90
C THR A 90 -2.12 10.41 -1.96
N THR A 91 -1.73 9.24 -1.47
CA THR A 91 -2.62 8.08 -1.37
C THR A 91 -3.65 8.32 -0.27
N TYR A 92 -3.20 8.75 0.91
CA TYR A 92 -4.07 9.06 2.04
C TYR A 92 -5.14 10.08 1.66
N GLU A 93 -4.77 11.21 1.06
CA GLU A 93 -5.73 12.24 0.64
C GLU A 93 -6.78 11.70 -0.36
N ALA A 94 -6.38 10.76 -1.23
CA ALA A 94 -7.30 10.12 -2.17
C ALA A 94 -8.29 9.12 -1.52
N VAL A 95 -8.00 8.65 -0.30
CA VAL A 95 -8.81 7.61 0.37
C VAL A 95 -9.24 7.95 1.79
N LYS A 96 -8.93 9.14 2.32
CA LYS A 96 -9.11 9.54 3.72
C LYS A 96 -10.56 9.38 4.22
N ASP A 97 -11.54 9.48 3.33
CA ASP A 97 -12.95 9.32 3.66
C ASP A 97 -13.40 7.84 3.70
N LYS A 98 -12.54 6.91 3.28
CA LYS A 98 -12.82 5.48 3.14
C LYS A 98 -11.92 4.57 3.97
N VAL A 99 -10.86 5.11 4.58
CA VAL A 99 -9.90 4.33 5.38
C VAL A 99 -9.59 5.02 6.70
N GLU A 100 -9.22 4.22 7.69
CA GLU A 100 -8.58 4.68 8.91
C GLU A 100 -7.07 4.61 8.73
N ALA A 101 -6.38 5.71 9.01
CA ALA A 101 -4.94 5.81 8.90
C ALA A 101 -4.33 6.67 10.00
N ARG A 102 -3.11 6.32 10.43
CA ARG A 102 -2.37 7.05 11.46
C ARG A 102 -1.17 7.75 10.83
N TYR A 103 -1.03 9.05 11.07
CA TYR A 103 0.18 9.78 10.67
C TYR A 103 1.42 9.19 11.35
N LEU A 104 2.48 8.95 10.57
CA LEU A 104 3.75 8.41 11.07
C LEU A 104 4.80 9.49 11.17
N ASP A 105 5.22 10.03 10.02
CA ASP A 105 6.33 10.98 9.93
C ASP A 105 6.32 11.68 8.57
N ILE A 106 7.20 12.66 8.41
CA ILE A 106 7.54 13.31 7.16
C ILE A 106 9.00 12.98 6.79
N LYS A 107 9.22 12.37 5.63
CA LYS A 107 10.56 11.95 5.18
C LYS A 107 10.91 12.49 3.81
N THR A 108 12.13 12.99 3.68
CA THR A 108 12.75 13.24 2.38
C THR A 108 13.31 11.93 1.86
N LEU A 109 12.67 11.35 0.84
CA LEU A 109 13.18 10.14 0.20
C LEU A 109 14.49 10.46 -0.52
N ARG A 110 15.51 9.60 -0.37
CA ARG A 110 16.83 9.79 -1.00
C ARG A 110 16.69 10.09 -2.49
N GLY A 111 17.23 11.23 -2.94
CA GLY A 111 17.12 11.67 -4.34
C GLY A 111 15.84 12.45 -4.67
N LYS A 112 15.03 12.85 -3.68
CA LYS A 112 13.93 13.80 -3.85
C LYS A 112 14.21 15.10 -3.10
N GLY A 113 13.78 16.23 -3.68
CA GLY A 113 13.85 17.54 -3.03
C GLY A 113 12.64 17.86 -2.14
N LYS A 114 11.50 17.20 -2.34
CA LYS A 114 10.29 17.44 -1.53
C LYS A 114 10.08 16.32 -0.49
N PRO A 115 9.86 16.69 0.78
CA PRO A 115 9.51 15.73 1.80
C PRO A 115 8.11 15.14 1.55
N LEU A 116 7.90 13.88 1.92
CA LEU A 116 6.65 13.15 1.77
C LEU A 116 6.14 12.74 3.15
N LYS A 117 4.88 13.08 3.47
CA LYS A 117 4.24 12.56 4.68
C LYS A 117 3.83 11.10 4.47
N LEU A 118 4.01 10.32 5.52
CA LEU A 118 3.72 8.89 5.56
C LEU A 118 2.64 8.61 6.60
N TYR A 119 1.76 7.68 6.26
CA TYR A 119 0.68 7.24 7.12
C TYR A 119 0.69 5.71 7.17
N GLU A 120 0.39 5.15 8.33
CA GLU A 120 0.06 3.74 8.46
C GLU A 120 -1.40 3.52 8.06
N LEU A 121 -1.64 2.52 7.24
CA LEU A 121 -3.00 2.08 6.90
C LEU A 121 -3.51 1.06 7.94
N ILE A 122 -4.58 1.41 8.66
CA ILE A 122 -5.11 0.61 9.77
C ILE A 122 -6.25 -0.29 9.29
N SER A 123 -7.28 0.28 8.67
CA SER A 123 -8.46 -0.46 8.21
C SER A 123 -9.23 0.33 7.14
N LEU A 124 -10.21 -0.32 6.53
CA LEU A 124 -11.26 0.41 5.82
C LEU A 124 -12.22 1.02 6.87
N LYS A 125 -12.83 2.16 6.53
CA LYS A 125 -13.99 2.65 7.28
C LYS A 125 -15.15 1.72 6.96
N GLU A 126 -15.90 1.32 7.99
CA GLU A 126 -17.13 0.56 7.77
C GLU A 126 -18.12 1.45 7.01
N ASP A 127 -18.70 0.92 5.93
CA ASP A 127 -19.89 1.54 5.36
C ASP A 127 -20.98 1.45 6.44
N LEU A 128 -21.35 2.57 7.05
CA LEU A 128 -22.43 2.70 8.05
C LEU A 128 -23.81 2.18 7.56
N ASN A 129 -23.90 1.68 6.33
CA ASN A 129 -25.11 1.17 5.69
C ASN A 129 -25.30 -0.35 5.74
N VAL A 130 -24.37 -1.14 6.28
CA VAL A 130 -24.49 -2.62 6.26
C VAL A 130 -25.30 -3.18 7.44
N GLN A 131 -25.66 -2.36 8.45
CA GLN A 131 -26.40 -2.83 9.64
C GLN A 131 -27.93 -2.66 9.58
N LYS A 132 -28.53 -2.16 8.49
CA LYS A 132 -29.99 -1.87 8.43
C LYS A 132 -30.89 -2.87 7.68
N THR A 133 -30.38 -4.02 7.22
CA THR A 133 -31.18 -4.96 6.40
C THR A 133 -31.37 -6.35 7.02
N ILE A 134 -31.15 -6.51 8.33
CA ILE A 134 -31.53 -7.74 9.03
C ILE A 134 -32.26 -7.37 10.31
N GLU A 135 -33.47 -6.84 10.15
CA GLU A 135 -34.58 -6.98 11.10
C GLU A 135 -35.82 -7.44 10.32
#